data_AF-A0AAQ4R2H4-F1
#
_entry.id   AF-A0AAQ4R2H4-F1
#
_cell.length_a   1.000
_cell.length_b   1.000
_cell.length_c   1.000
_cell.angle_alpha   90.00
_cell.angle_beta   90.00
_cell.angle_gamma   90.00
#
_symmetry.space_group_name_H-M   'P 1'
#
loop_
_entity.id
_entity.type
_entity.pdbx_description
1 polymer ?
#
loop_
_entity_poly.entity_id
_entity_poly.type
_entity_poly.pdbx_seq_one_letter_code
_entity_poly.pdbx_strand_id
1 'polypeptide(L)'
;MLDFAIFAVTFVVILVGAVLYLYPSSRRASGIPGLNPTDEKDGNLQDIVDRGSLHEFLVSLHREFGSVASFWFGGRPVVSLGSVHQLRQHINPNHTTDSFETMLKSLLGYQSAMGGGAAETVIRKKVYENAINNTLKSNFPLVLKLVEELVGKWKSFPASQHTPLCAHLLGLAMKTVTQLALGESFGDDAKVLSFRKNHDIWSEIGKGYLDGSLEKSSSRKGNYEKGEGKLVPLKALNSNIFCLFEVMEDCMVFTLAGCVITANLCIWALHFLSTSEDVQDKLYKELDEVLGSDPVSLDKIPQLRYCQQVLNETVRTAKLTPVAARLQGVEGKVDQHVIPKETLVIYALGVVLQDSDTWNTPYRFDPDRFEEESVEKSFCLLGFSGNQTCPELRFAYTVATVLLSALVRQLKLHQLKGHVVEVRSQLVSTPKDETWLTVSRRR
;
A
#
# COMPACT_ATOMS: atom_id res chain seq x y z
N MET A 1 18.53 64.13 5.23
CA MET A 1 18.32 63.24 4.05
C MET A 1 18.70 61.80 4.38
N LEU A 2 19.89 61.55 4.93
CA LEU A 2 20.34 60.21 5.31
C LEU A 2 19.47 59.57 6.41
N ASP A 3 19.09 60.32 7.45
CA ASP A 3 18.31 59.78 8.58
C ASP A 3 16.90 59.34 8.18
N PHE A 4 16.30 60.04 7.22
CA PHE A 4 14.98 59.68 6.67
C PHE A 4 15.04 58.40 5.82
N ALA A 5 16.15 58.22 5.09
CA ALA A 5 16.40 57.00 4.32
C ALA A 5 16.64 55.80 5.24
N ILE A 6 17.39 55.98 6.33
CA ILE A 6 17.63 54.91 7.33
C ILE A 6 16.31 54.51 8.01
N PHE A 7 15.48 55.47 8.41
CA PHE A 7 14.17 55.19 9.01
C PHE A 7 13.24 54.45 8.05
N ALA A 8 13.14 54.90 6.79
CA ALA A 8 12.31 54.26 5.77
C ALA A 8 12.74 52.80 5.50
N VAL A 9 14.05 52.55 5.38
CA VAL A 9 14.57 51.18 5.17
C VAL A 9 14.28 50.30 6.37
N THR A 10 14.48 50.82 7.58
CA THR A 10 14.26 50.05 8.82
C THR A 10 12.78 49.74 9.03
N PHE A 11 11.89 50.70 8.74
CA PHE A 11 10.44 50.50 8.80
C PHE A 11 9.97 49.44 7.79
N VAL A 12 10.48 49.46 6.55
CA VAL A 12 10.14 48.44 5.55
C VAL A 12 10.65 47.05 5.97
N VAL A 13 11.87 46.95 6.51
CA VAL A 13 12.42 45.66 6.99
C VAL A 13 11.61 45.13 8.17
N ILE A 14 11.22 45.99 9.12
CA ILE A 14 10.36 45.60 10.25
C ILE A 14 8.96 45.23 9.76
N LEU A 15 8.38 45.96 8.80
CA LEU A 15 7.07 45.65 8.25
C LEU A 15 7.09 44.32 7.48
N VAL A 16 8.13 44.07 6.68
CA VAL A 16 8.32 42.79 5.98
C VAL A 16 8.56 41.67 6.98
N GLY A 17 9.39 41.89 8.01
CA GLY A 17 9.60 40.95 9.10
C GLY A 17 8.31 40.66 9.87
N ALA A 18 7.52 41.67 10.18
CA ALA A 18 6.24 41.56 10.87
C ALA A 18 5.18 40.90 9.99
N VAL A 19 5.15 41.16 8.68
CA VAL A 19 4.26 40.45 7.75
C VAL A 19 4.68 38.98 7.63
N LEU A 20 5.98 38.68 7.51
CA LEU A 20 6.45 37.29 7.46
C LEU A 20 6.25 36.55 8.81
N TYR A 21 6.31 37.27 9.93
CA TYR A 21 6.14 36.73 11.28
C TYR A 21 4.66 36.59 11.69
N LEU A 22 3.81 37.58 11.37
CA LEU A 22 2.38 37.61 11.70
C LEU A 22 1.51 36.91 10.64
N TYR A 23 2.04 36.67 9.43
CA TYR A 23 1.43 35.83 8.40
C TYR A 23 2.30 34.61 8.04
N PRO A 24 2.51 33.63 8.95
CA PRO A 24 3.01 32.31 8.55
C PRO A 24 2.02 31.58 7.61
N SER A 25 0.76 32.02 7.58
CA SER A 25 -0.40 31.30 7.06
C SER A 25 -0.90 31.76 5.68
N SER A 26 -0.17 32.59 4.93
CA SER A 26 -0.62 33.03 3.60
C SER A 26 -0.25 32.09 2.45
N ARG A 27 0.53 31.03 2.69
CA ARG A 27 0.63 29.91 1.74
C ARG A 27 -0.56 28.95 1.93
N ARG A 28 -1.79 29.47 1.85
CA ARG A 28 -2.90 28.64 1.37
C ARG A 28 -2.44 28.11 0.01
N ALA A 29 -2.55 26.82 -0.25
CA ALA A 29 -2.57 26.36 -1.63
C ALA A 29 -3.68 27.16 -2.31
N SER A 30 -3.30 28.07 -3.19
CA SER A 30 -4.07 29.28 -3.48
C SER A 30 -5.47 28.92 -3.98
N GLY A 31 -6.49 29.10 -3.14
CA GLY A 31 -7.89 28.88 -3.51
C GLY A 31 -8.36 27.43 -3.60
N ILE A 32 -7.61 26.43 -3.09
CA ILE A 32 -8.10 25.04 -3.05
C ILE A 32 -9.25 24.93 -2.04
N PRO A 33 -10.45 24.45 -2.43
CA PRO A 33 -11.56 24.27 -1.50
C PRO A 33 -11.24 23.18 -0.48
N GLY A 34 -11.76 23.26 0.74
CA GLY A 34 -11.43 22.28 1.77
C GLY A 34 -11.86 22.65 3.18
N LEU A 35 -11.46 21.80 4.12
CA LEU A 35 -11.74 21.97 5.53
C LEU A 35 -10.68 22.86 6.20
N ASN A 36 -11.15 23.72 7.11
CA ASN A 36 -10.29 24.38 8.08
C ASN A 36 -9.92 23.39 9.19
N PRO A 37 -8.79 23.61 9.90
CA PRO A 37 -8.43 22.74 11.01
C PRO A 37 -9.48 22.84 12.11
N THR A 38 -9.92 21.70 12.63
CA THR A 38 -10.85 21.62 13.78
C THR A 38 -10.10 21.88 15.09
N ASP A 39 -8.80 21.57 15.14
CA ASP A 39 -7.89 21.89 16.22
C ASP A 39 -6.60 22.54 15.68
N GLU A 40 -6.07 23.56 16.36
CA GLU A 40 -4.87 24.29 15.89
C GLU A 40 -3.60 23.43 15.85
N LYS A 41 -3.48 22.47 16.78
CA LYS A 41 -2.30 21.63 16.93
C LYS A 41 -2.41 20.38 16.07
N ASP A 42 -3.56 19.74 16.10
CA ASP A 42 -3.78 18.41 15.51
C ASP A 42 -4.48 18.47 14.13
N GLY A 43 -4.93 19.65 13.69
CA GLY A 43 -5.54 19.86 12.39
C GLY A 43 -6.92 19.21 12.29
N ASN A 44 -7.12 18.32 11.32
CA ASN A 44 -8.34 17.54 11.13
C ASN A 44 -8.23 16.10 11.63
N LEU A 45 -7.29 15.81 12.54
CA LEU A 45 -7.07 14.44 13.05
C LEU A 45 -8.34 13.86 13.68
N GLN A 46 -9.05 14.63 14.51
CA GLN A 46 -10.30 14.18 15.12
C GLN A 46 -11.38 13.89 14.07
N ASP A 47 -11.48 14.71 13.02
CA ASP A 47 -12.43 14.46 11.93
C ASP A 47 -12.13 13.14 11.20
N ILE A 48 -10.84 12.78 11.06
CA ILE A 48 -10.42 11.50 10.48
C ILE A 48 -10.82 10.33 11.39
N VAL A 49 -10.62 10.47 12.71
CA VAL A 49 -10.99 9.46 13.71
C VAL A 49 -12.50 9.23 13.74
N ASP A 50 -13.29 10.31 13.74
CA ASP A 50 -14.76 10.25 13.80
C ASP A 50 -15.36 9.59 12.55
N ARG A 51 -14.68 9.69 11.41
CA ARG A 51 -15.04 8.98 10.17
C ARG A 51 -14.58 7.51 10.16
N GLY A 52 -13.79 7.09 11.15
CA GLY A 52 -13.29 5.73 11.32
C GLY A 52 -12.00 5.40 10.55
N SER A 53 -11.66 6.16 9.51
CA SER A 53 -10.36 6.05 8.83
C SER A 53 -10.08 7.25 7.92
N LEU A 54 -8.82 7.41 7.52
CA LEU A 54 -8.44 8.38 6.49
C LEU A 54 -9.17 8.17 5.17
N HIS A 55 -9.38 6.92 4.75
CA HIS A 55 -10.10 6.65 3.50
C HIS A 55 -11.55 7.15 3.57
N GLU A 56 -12.28 6.84 4.64
CA GLU A 56 -13.67 7.27 4.80
C GLU A 56 -13.80 8.80 4.96
N PHE A 57 -12.80 9.41 5.61
CA PHE A 57 -12.67 10.87 5.64
C PHE A 57 -12.48 11.45 4.24
N LEU A 58 -11.55 10.91 3.44
CA LEU A 58 -11.29 11.37 2.07
C LEU A 58 -12.50 11.17 1.15
N VAL A 59 -13.25 10.07 1.30
CA VAL A 59 -14.53 9.86 0.58
C VAL A 59 -15.51 10.99 0.87
N SER A 60 -15.64 11.38 2.14
CA SER A 60 -16.52 12.47 2.56
C SER A 60 -16.02 13.82 2.05
N LEU A 61 -14.71 14.08 2.18
CA LEU A 61 -14.05 15.30 1.73
C LEU A 61 -14.25 15.53 0.21
N HIS A 62 -13.99 14.50 -0.61
CA HIS A 62 -14.14 14.60 -2.06
C HIS A 62 -15.59 14.66 -2.53
N ARG A 63 -16.53 14.12 -1.74
CA ARG A 63 -17.96 14.30 -2.00
C ARG A 63 -18.39 15.76 -1.80
N GLU A 64 -17.80 16.45 -0.84
CA GLU A 64 -18.16 17.83 -0.49
C GLU A 64 -17.44 18.87 -1.34
N PHE A 65 -16.12 18.71 -1.54
CA PHE A 65 -15.27 19.74 -2.16
C PHE A 65 -14.83 19.41 -3.60
N GLY A 66 -15.23 18.25 -4.13
CA GLY A 66 -14.88 17.82 -5.48
C GLY A 66 -13.51 17.15 -5.56
N SER A 67 -12.95 17.04 -6.78
CA SER A 67 -11.77 16.22 -7.05
C SER A 67 -10.43 16.79 -6.57
N VAL A 68 -10.38 18.06 -6.19
CA VAL A 68 -9.23 18.72 -5.55
C VAL A 68 -9.73 19.36 -4.26
N ALA A 69 -9.26 18.83 -3.13
CA ALA A 69 -9.66 19.30 -1.81
C ALA A 69 -8.45 19.58 -0.94
N SER A 70 -8.62 20.36 0.12
CA SER A 70 -7.60 20.59 1.14
C SER A 70 -8.12 20.29 2.54
N PHE A 71 -7.20 19.93 3.42
CA PHE A 71 -7.44 19.76 4.85
C PHE A 71 -6.12 19.93 5.60
N TRP A 72 -6.11 19.72 6.91
CA TRP A 72 -4.96 19.95 7.77
C TRP A 72 -4.55 18.68 8.50
N PHE A 73 -3.24 18.41 8.52
CA PHE A 73 -2.65 17.34 9.32
C PHE A 73 -1.64 17.96 10.29
N GLY A 74 -2.03 18.05 11.56
CA GLY A 74 -1.41 19.00 12.48
C GLY A 74 -1.50 20.44 11.96
N GLY A 75 -0.49 21.25 12.22
CA GLY A 75 -0.39 22.61 11.70
C GLY A 75 0.00 22.75 10.21
N ARG A 76 -0.06 21.66 9.41
CA ARG A 76 0.38 21.67 8.00
C ARG A 76 -0.80 21.49 7.04
N PRO A 77 -0.91 22.31 5.98
CA PRO A 77 -1.90 22.11 4.95
C PRO A 77 -1.56 20.88 4.11
N VAL A 78 -2.60 20.12 3.78
CA VAL A 78 -2.56 18.93 2.93
C VAL A 78 -3.50 19.16 1.75
N VAL A 79 -3.06 18.79 0.55
CA VAL A 79 -3.89 18.77 -0.64
C VAL A 79 -4.24 17.32 -0.96
N SER A 80 -5.52 17.02 -1.18
CA SER A 80 -5.96 15.71 -1.63
C SER A 80 -6.50 15.75 -3.06
N LEU A 81 -6.09 14.78 -3.86
CA LEU A 81 -6.50 14.61 -5.26
C LEU A 81 -7.32 13.31 -5.39
N GLY A 82 -8.52 13.43 -5.94
CA GLY A 82 -9.54 12.38 -5.95
C GLY A 82 -9.99 11.91 -7.33
N SER A 83 -9.31 12.29 -8.42
CA SER A 83 -9.59 11.76 -9.76
C SER A 83 -8.32 11.44 -10.55
N VAL A 84 -8.43 10.53 -11.54
CA VAL A 84 -7.34 10.21 -12.47
C VAL A 84 -6.84 11.47 -13.22
N HIS A 85 -7.74 12.40 -13.55
CA HIS A 85 -7.41 13.61 -14.30
C HIS A 85 -6.40 14.47 -13.53
N GLN A 86 -6.70 14.81 -12.27
CA GLN A 86 -5.81 15.64 -11.47
C GLN A 86 -4.55 14.92 -11.03
N LEU A 87 -4.62 13.61 -10.77
CA LEU A 87 -3.42 12.80 -10.53
C LEU A 87 -2.48 12.86 -11.74
N ARG A 88 -3.00 12.76 -12.97
CA ARG A 88 -2.19 12.85 -14.19
C ARG A 88 -1.50 14.19 -14.36
N GLN A 89 -2.15 15.29 -13.99
CA GLN A 89 -1.53 16.63 -14.02
C GLN A 89 -0.41 16.77 -12.97
N HIS A 90 -0.61 16.18 -11.79
CA HIS A 90 0.34 16.26 -10.68
C HIS A 90 1.54 15.30 -10.83
N ILE A 91 1.31 14.11 -11.36
CA ILE A 91 2.35 13.10 -11.59
C ILE A 91 3.25 13.60 -12.72
N ASN A 92 4.39 14.22 -12.36
CA ASN A 92 5.46 14.48 -13.32
C ASN A 92 6.20 13.15 -13.64
N PRO A 93 6.09 12.61 -14.88
CA PRO A 93 6.75 11.36 -15.25
C PRO A 93 8.28 11.47 -15.27
N ASN A 94 8.83 12.69 -15.31
CA ASN A 94 10.27 12.95 -15.31
C ASN A 94 10.88 13.10 -13.90
N HIS A 95 10.05 13.06 -12.85
CA HIS A 95 10.50 13.14 -11.46
C HIS A 95 10.02 11.93 -10.67
N THR A 96 10.88 10.94 -10.50
CA THR A 96 10.68 9.81 -9.60
C THR A 96 11.01 10.25 -8.17
N THR A 97 10.00 10.69 -7.41
CA THR A 97 10.12 10.74 -5.94
C THR A 97 9.35 9.56 -5.38
N ASP A 98 9.95 8.82 -4.45
CA ASP A 98 9.33 7.67 -3.81
C ASP A 98 8.12 8.12 -2.97
N SER A 99 6.91 7.80 -3.43
CA SER A 99 5.65 8.13 -2.75
C SER A 99 5.52 7.42 -1.40
N PHE A 100 6.06 6.22 -1.26
CA PHE A 100 5.91 5.41 -0.05
C PHE A 100 6.94 5.80 1.00
N GLU A 101 8.21 6.00 0.61
CA GLU A 101 9.24 6.54 1.52
C GLU A 101 8.87 7.95 2.00
N THR A 102 8.29 8.77 1.13
CA THR A 102 7.83 10.13 1.50
C THR A 102 6.59 10.11 2.40
N MET A 103 5.68 9.16 2.21
CA MET A 103 4.54 8.91 3.10
C MET A 103 5.03 8.52 4.50
N LEU A 104 5.89 7.50 4.61
CA LEU A 104 6.49 7.06 5.87
C LEU A 104 7.29 8.21 6.54
N LYS A 105 8.13 8.93 5.77
CA LYS A 105 8.95 10.05 6.28
C LYS A 105 8.11 11.23 6.78
N SER A 106 7.07 11.60 6.03
CA SER A 106 6.26 12.80 6.34
C SER A 106 5.16 12.54 7.36
N LEU A 107 4.57 11.34 7.35
CA LEU A 107 3.42 11.00 8.22
C LEU A 107 3.84 10.22 9.47
N LEU A 108 4.95 9.47 9.46
CA LEU A 108 5.37 8.65 10.61
C LEU A 108 6.59 9.23 11.35
N GLY A 109 7.04 10.43 10.97
CA GLY A 109 8.25 11.04 11.53
C GLY A 109 9.51 10.19 11.31
N TYR A 110 9.48 9.26 10.35
CA TYR A 110 10.60 8.39 10.04
C TYR A 110 11.71 9.23 9.39
N GLN A 111 12.76 9.54 10.14
CA GLN A 111 13.97 10.11 9.56
C GLN A 111 14.94 8.97 9.24
N SER A 112 15.11 8.65 7.96
CA SER A 112 16.38 8.04 7.53
C SER A 112 17.47 9.07 7.86
N ALA A 113 18.44 8.72 8.70
CA ALA A 113 19.45 9.69 9.15
C ALA A 113 20.40 10.13 8.03
N MET A 114 20.42 9.41 6.90
CA MET A 114 20.93 9.93 5.64
C MET A 114 19.86 10.78 4.96
N GLY A 115 19.91 12.09 5.21
CA GLY A 115 19.25 13.11 4.39
C GLY A 115 19.80 13.09 2.97
N GLY A 116 19.36 12.13 2.18
CA GLY A 116 19.79 11.94 0.79
C GLY A 116 18.92 12.74 -0.18
N GLY A 117 19.56 13.44 -1.12
CA GLY A 117 18.86 14.07 -2.24
C GLY A 117 18.15 13.05 -3.13
N ALA A 118 17.31 13.51 -4.06
CA ALA A 118 16.47 12.66 -4.92
C ALA A 118 17.23 11.53 -5.65
N ALA A 119 18.52 11.71 -5.96
CA ALA A 119 19.36 10.69 -6.59
C ALA A 119 19.64 9.47 -5.69
N GLU A 120 19.81 9.68 -4.38
CA GLU A 120 20.11 8.62 -3.42
C GLU A 120 18.87 7.74 -3.13
N THR A 121 17.69 8.36 -3.05
CA THR A 121 16.40 7.65 -2.97
C THR A 121 16.16 6.74 -4.18
N VAL A 122 16.45 7.22 -5.40
CA VAL A 122 16.28 6.41 -6.63
C VAL A 122 17.23 5.19 -6.63
N ILE A 123 18.46 5.36 -6.16
CA ILE A 123 19.41 4.25 -6.03
C ILE A 123 18.91 3.23 -5.00
N ARG A 124 18.45 3.69 -3.82
CA ARG A 124 17.92 2.82 -2.77
C ARG A 124 16.74 1.98 -3.26
N LYS A 125 15.77 2.62 -3.94
CA LYS A 125 14.62 1.92 -4.55
C LYS A 125 15.06 0.83 -5.52
N LYS A 126 16.00 1.14 -6.43
CA LYS A 126 16.51 0.13 -7.40
C LYS A 126 17.24 -1.02 -6.72
N VAL A 127 18.05 -0.75 -5.70
CA VAL A 127 18.73 -1.80 -4.92
C VAL A 127 17.72 -2.70 -4.22
N TYR A 128 16.71 -2.10 -3.60
CA TYR A 128 15.64 -2.82 -2.91
C TYR A 128 14.79 -3.66 -3.87
N GLU A 129 14.34 -3.07 -4.99
CA GLU A 129 13.61 -3.78 -6.05
C GLU A 129 14.41 -4.98 -6.60
N ASN A 130 15.69 -4.78 -6.89
CA ASN A 130 16.56 -5.84 -7.37
C ASN A 130 16.72 -6.94 -6.32
N ALA A 131 16.84 -6.58 -5.03
CA ALA A 131 16.92 -7.55 -3.95
C ALA A 131 15.66 -8.41 -3.87
N ILE A 132 14.46 -7.81 -3.88
CA ILE A 132 13.20 -8.58 -3.89
C ILE A 132 13.12 -9.49 -5.11
N ASN A 133 13.37 -8.96 -6.32
CA ASN A 133 13.25 -9.73 -7.56
C ASN A 133 14.22 -10.93 -7.57
N ASN A 134 15.46 -10.72 -7.16
CA ASN A 134 16.47 -11.78 -7.11
C ASN A 134 16.15 -12.83 -6.04
N THR A 135 15.67 -12.38 -4.87
CA THR A 135 15.25 -13.27 -3.78
C THR A 135 14.05 -14.11 -4.19
N LEU A 136 13.03 -13.50 -4.80
CA LEU A 136 11.86 -14.21 -5.33
C LEU A 136 12.27 -15.23 -6.40
N LYS A 137 13.13 -14.83 -7.35
CA LYS A 137 13.61 -15.74 -8.41
C LYS A 137 14.36 -16.94 -7.84
N SER A 138 15.26 -16.70 -6.90
CA SER A 138 16.08 -17.76 -6.27
C SER A 138 15.25 -18.70 -5.38
N ASN A 139 14.16 -18.20 -4.81
CA ASN A 139 13.33 -18.93 -3.85
C ASN A 139 11.92 -19.26 -4.39
N PHE A 140 11.69 -19.16 -5.70
CA PHE A 140 10.40 -19.48 -6.30
C PHE A 140 9.90 -20.91 -5.99
N PRO A 141 10.77 -21.95 -5.95
CA PRO A 141 10.37 -23.29 -5.52
C PRO A 141 9.81 -23.34 -4.08
N LEU A 142 10.27 -22.47 -3.18
CA LEU A 142 9.74 -22.38 -1.83
C LEU A 142 8.31 -21.82 -1.84
N VAL A 143 8.03 -20.80 -2.66
CA VAL A 143 6.68 -20.25 -2.82
C VAL A 143 5.72 -21.33 -3.32
N LEU A 144 6.12 -22.09 -4.34
CA LEU A 144 5.34 -23.23 -4.85
C LEU A 144 5.06 -24.26 -3.76
N LYS A 145 6.09 -24.66 -3.01
CA LYS A 145 5.97 -25.63 -1.91
C LYS A 145 4.97 -25.16 -0.85
N LEU A 146 5.10 -23.93 -0.36
CA LEU A 146 4.22 -23.40 0.69
C LEU A 146 2.76 -23.30 0.23
N VAL A 147 2.53 -22.94 -1.03
CA VAL A 147 1.19 -22.92 -1.63
C VAL A 147 0.61 -24.32 -1.76
N GLU A 148 1.38 -25.30 -2.25
CA GLU A 148 0.92 -26.69 -2.37
C GLU A 148 0.63 -27.31 -0.99
N GLU A 149 1.42 -27.01 0.05
CA GLU A 149 1.12 -27.41 1.42
C GLU A 149 -0.23 -26.86 1.90
N LEU A 150 -0.51 -25.58 1.62
CA LEU A 150 -1.78 -24.95 1.97
C LEU A 150 -2.96 -25.57 1.20
N VAL A 151 -2.83 -25.73 -0.11
CA VAL A 151 -3.88 -26.32 -0.96
C VAL A 151 -4.12 -27.79 -0.58
N GLY A 152 -3.06 -28.54 -0.29
CA GLY A 152 -3.13 -29.91 0.23
C GLY A 152 -3.88 -30.00 1.55
N LYS A 153 -3.63 -29.06 2.48
CA LYS A 153 -4.40 -28.93 3.73
C LYS A 153 -5.89 -28.67 3.47
N TRP A 154 -6.22 -27.78 2.53
CA TRP A 154 -7.63 -27.47 2.24
C TRP A 154 -8.34 -28.63 1.55
N LYS A 155 -7.63 -29.39 0.71
CA LYS A 155 -8.15 -30.58 0.03
C LYS A 155 -8.43 -31.76 0.97
N SER A 156 -7.80 -31.78 2.14
CA SER A 156 -8.02 -32.80 3.17
C SER A 156 -9.19 -32.48 4.11
N PHE A 157 -9.72 -31.25 4.07
CA PHE A 157 -10.88 -30.88 4.88
C PHE A 157 -12.16 -31.62 4.43
N PRO A 158 -13.02 -32.02 5.38
CA PRO A 158 -14.35 -32.53 5.06
C PRO A 158 -15.16 -31.49 4.29
N ALA A 159 -16.06 -31.93 3.40
CA ALA A 159 -16.89 -31.03 2.60
C ALA A 159 -17.83 -30.12 3.44
N SER A 160 -18.11 -30.49 4.69
CA SER A 160 -18.90 -29.70 5.64
C SER A 160 -18.09 -28.64 6.38
N GLN A 161 -16.76 -28.64 6.26
CA GLN A 161 -15.89 -27.72 6.98
C GLN A 161 -15.76 -26.40 6.22
N HIS A 162 -15.90 -25.29 6.94
CA HIS A 162 -15.57 -23.96 6.43
C HIS A 162 -14.09 -23.63 6.68
N THR A 163 -13.50 -22.94 5.72
CA THR A 163 -12.09 -22.58 5.72
C THR A 163 -11.93 -21.12 6.15
N PRO A 164 -11.12 -20.81 7.19
CA PRO A 164 -10.81 -19.45 7.59
C PRO A 164 -9.79 -18.84 6.62
N LEU A 165 -10.21 -17.88 5.80
CA LEU A 165 -9.36 -17.25 4.78
C LEU A 165 -8.25 -16.41 5.41
N CYS A 166 -8.61 -15.51 6.32
CA CYS A 166 -7.70 -14.51 6.87
C CYS A 166 -6.57 -15.19 7.64
N ALA A 167 -6.89 -16.13 8.54
CA ALA A 167 -5.88 -16.86 9.29
C ALA A 167 -4.91 -17.65 8.38
N HIS A 168 -5.43 -18.38 7.40
CA HIS A 168 -4.59 -19.22 6.54
C HIS A 168 -3.73 -18.42 5.56
N LEU A 169 -4.29 -17.39 4.93
CA LEU A 169 -3.56 -16.59 3.95
C LEU A 169 -2.58 -15.63 4.60
N LEU A 170 -2.88 -15.14 5.81
CA LEU A 170 -1.88 -14.44 6.60
C LEU A 170 -0.73 -15.37 6.99
N GLY A 171 -1.02 -16.62 7.39
CA GLY A 171 0.01 -17.63 7.66
C GLY A 171 0.91 -17.88 6.44
N LEU A 172 0.31 -18.08 5.26
CA LEU A 172 1.04 -18.25 4.00
C LEU A 172 1.93 -17.03 3.68
N ALA A 173 1.36 -15.83 3.73
CA ALA A 173 2.07 -14.60 3.40
C ALA A 173 3.24 -14.37 4.37
N MET A 174 3.01 -14.51 5.67
CA MET A 174 4.05 -14.35 6.67
C MET A 174 5.17 -15.37 6.49
N LYS A 175 4.84 -16.65 6.33
CA LYS A 175 5.81 -17.73 6.12
C LYS A 175 6.64 -17.51 4.86
N THR A 176 5.99 -17.10 3.77
CA THR A 176 6.66 -16.80 2.49
C THR A 176 7.59 -15.59 2.63
N VAL A 177 7.07 -14.45 3.07
CA VAL A 177 7.82 -13.19 3.09
C VAL A 177 8.96 -13.24 4.12
N THR A 178 8.72 -13.78 5.31
CA THR A 178 9.76 -13.89 6.35
C THR A 178 10.84 -14.90 5.99
N GLN A 179 10.54 -16.03 5.34
CA GLN A 179 11.61 -16.95 4.90
C GLN A 179 12.45 -16.36 3.78
N LEU A 180 11.82 -15.63 2.84
CA LEU A 180 12.53 -14.96 1.77
C LEU A 180 13.40 -13.81 2.29
N ALA A 181 12.92 -13.04 3.28
CA ALA A 181 13.62 -11.89 3.81
C ALA A 181 14.64 -12.24 4.91
N LEU A 182 14.32 -13.19 5.79
CA LEU A 182 15.03 -13.45 7.06
C LEU A 182 15.61 -14.87 7.15
N GLY A 183 15.32 -15.73 6.16
CA GLY A 183 15.90 -17.07 6.02
C GLY A 183 15.08 -18.22 6.60
N GLU A 184 15.63 -19.43 6.47
CA GLU A 184 14.93 -20.70 6.72
C GLU A 184 14.44 -20.90 8.17
N SER A 185 14.93 -20.12 9.13
CA SER A 185 14.48 -20.17 10.52
C SER A 185 12.98 -19.89 10.66
N PHE A 186 12.37 -19.18 9.70
CA PHE A 186 10.93 -18.92 9.62
C PHE A 186 10.13 -20.05 8.95
N GLY A 187 10.74 -21.24 8.80
CA GLY A 187 10.04 -22.50 8.51
C GLY A 187 9.11 -22.95 9.65
N ASP A 188 9.44 -22.57 10.88
CA ASP A 188 8.71 -22.90 12.11
C ASP A 188 7.56 -21.91 12.35
N ASP A 189 6.33 -22.44 12.40
CA ASP A 189 5.12 -21.66 12.64
C ASP A 189 5.16 -20.94 14.00
N ALA A 190 5.84 -21.50 15.02
CA ALA A 190 5.98 -20.84 16.32
C ALA A 190 6.80 -19.54 16.21
N LYS A 191 7.84 -19.52 15.36
CA LYS A 191 8.63 -18.32 15.10
C LYS A 191 7.87 -17.29 14.28
N VAL A 192 7.08 -17.73 13.30
CA VAL A 192 6.20 -16.84 12.54
C VAL A 192 5.16 -16.18 13.46
N LEU A 193 4.55 -16.94 14.37
CA LEU A 193 3.58 -16.42 15.33
C LEU A 193 4.23 -15.47 16.35
N SER A 194 5.42 -15.79 16.84
CA SER A 194 6.20 -14.91 17.72
C SER A 194 6.51 -13.59 17.02
N PHE A 195 7.00 -13.66 15.77
CA PHE A 195 7.26 -12.49 14.94
C PHE A 195 6.01 -11.64 14.77
N ARG A 196 4.86 -12.24 14.42
CA ARG A 196 3.58 -11.52 14.33
C ARG A 196 3.23 -10.79 15.62
N LYS A 197 3.25 -11.51 16.74
CA LYS A 197 2.83 -10.97 18.05
C LYS A 197 3.69 -9.80 18.49
N ASN A 198 4.98 -9.85 18.17
CA ASN A 198 5.94 -8.82 18.55
C ASN A 198 6.02 -7.67 17.53
N HIS A 199 5.37 -7.77 16.37
CA HIS A 199 5.51 -6.84 15.25
C HIS A 199 4.16 -6.50 14.58
N ASP A 200 3.09 -6.29 15.36
CA ASP A 200 1.83 -5.73 14.84
C ASP A 200 1.94 -4.21 14.55
N ILE A 201 3.01 -3.86 13.86
CA ILE A 201 3.43 -2.50 13.55
C ILE A 201 2.37 -1.81 12.70
N TRP A 202 1.58 -2.51 11.88
CA TRP A 202 0.58 -1.86 11.03
C TRP A 202 -0.65 -1.41 11.80
N SER A 203 -1.09 -2.19 12.79
CA SER A 203 -2.14 -1.74 13.71
C SER A 203 -1.63 -0.58 14.57
N GLU A 204 -0.37 -0.61 15.01
CA GLU A 204 0.25 0.47 15.78
C GLU A 204 0.53 1.74 14.95
N ILE A 205 1.05 1.60 13.73
CA ILE A 205 1.25 2.70 12.77
C ILE A 205 -0.10 3.30 12.40
N GLY A 206 -1.09 2.46 12.07
CA GLY A 206 -2.45 2.92 11.76
C GLY A 206 -3.10 3.62 12.95
N LYS A 207 -2.88 3.13 14.17
CA LYS A 207 -3.39 3.76 15.40
C LYS A 207 -2.67 5.07 15.73
N GLY A 208 -1.33 5.08 15.73
CA GLY A 208 -0.51 6.28 15.91
C GLY A 208 -0.72 7.33 14.83
N TYR A 209 -1.08 6.90 13.61
CA TYR A 209 -1.54 7.77 12.53
C TYR A 209 -2.89 8.43 12.84
N LEU A 210 -3.81 7.71 13.50
CA LEU A 210 -5.17 8.17 13.80
C LEU A 210 -5.26 8.97 15.12
N ASP A 211 -4.47 8.63 16.14
CA ASP A 211 -4.55 9.28 17.46
C ASP A 211 -3.36 10.24 17.73
N GLY A 212 -2.46 10.41 16.76
CA GLY A 212 -1.29 11.28 16.88
C GLY A 212 -0.24 10.77 17.87
N SER A 213 -0.47 9.59 18.49
CA SER A 213 0.46 8.93 19.40
C SER A 213 1.53 8.17 18.61
N LEU A 214 2.38 8.91 17.91
CA LEU A 214 3.67 8.36 17.48
C LEU A 214 4.57 8.24 18.72
N GLU A 215 4.36 7.21 19.54
CA GLU A 215 5.36 6.87 20.55
C GLU A 215 6.72 6.66 19.85
N LYS A 216 7.73 7.36 20.39
CA LYS A 216 9.07 7.48 19.82
C LYS A 216 9.68 6.11 19.52
N SER A 217 10.39 6.01 18.40
CA SER A 217 11.07 4.80 17.89
C SER A 217 11.95 4.04 18.91
N SER A 218 12.25 4.63 20.06
CA SER A 218 12.99 4.03 21.18
C SER A 218 12.33 2.79 21.79
N SER A 219 11.00 2.70 21.88
CA SER A 219 10.31 1.51 22.41
C SER A 219 10.32 0.36 21.40
N ARG A 220 10.14 0.68 20.11
CA ARG A 220 10.27 -0.25 18.98
C ARG A 220 11.64 -0.92 18.97
N LYS A 221 12.71 -0.11 18.99
CA LYS A 221 14.10 -0.58 19.06
C LYS A 221 14.37 -1.52 20.25
N GLY A 222 13.87 -1.17 21.44
CA GLY A 222 14.06 -1.98 22.65
C GLY A 222 13.31 -3.31 22.66
N ASN A 223 12.14 -3.39 22.02
CA ASN A 223 11.40 -4.65 21.85
C ASN A 223 12.06 -5.55 20.79
N TYR A 224 12.68 -4.97 19.75
CA TYR A 224 13.40 -5.72 18.71
C TYR A 224 14.74 -6.28 19.19
N GLU A 225 15.50 -5.52 19.97
CA GLU A 225 16.75 -6.00 20.58
C GLU A 225 16.52 -7.17 21.56
N LYS A 226 15.33 -7.22 22.20
CA LYS A 226 14.92 -8.31 23.08
C LYS A 226 14.32 -9.51 22.33
N GLY A 227 13.94 -9.33 21.06
CA GLY A 227 13.11 -10.27 20.30
C GLY A 227 13.83 -11.47 19.67
N GLU A 228 15.11 -11.34 19.28
CA GLU A 228 16.04 -12.46 19.02
C GLU A 228 17.39 -11.93 18.46
N GLY A 229 18.49 -12.37 19.06
CA GLY A 229 19.83 -12.18 18.49
C GLY A 229 20.03 -13.11 17.28
N LYS A 230 20.57 -12.55 16.19
CA LYS A 230 20.83 -13.16 14.86
C LYS A 230 19.73 -12.93 13.82
N LEU A 231 19.46 -11.66 13.50
CA LEU A 231 19.15 -11.32 12.12
C LEU A 231 20.39 -11.67 11.28
N VAL A 232 20.21 -12.53 10.26
CA VAL A 232 21.27 -12.87 9.31
C VAL A 232 21.70 -11.56 8.65
N PRO A 233 23.00 -11.18 8.67
CA PRO A 233 23.44 -10.02 7.94
C PRO A 233 23.05 -10.24 6.49
N LEU A 234 22.34 -9.29 5.88
CA LEU A 234 22.29 -9.14 4.43
C LEU A 234 23.75 -9.02 3.95
N LYS A 235 24.43 -10.15 3.74
CA LYS A 235 25.84 -10.25 3.33
C LYS A 235 26.09 -9.68 1.92
N ALA A 236 25.08 -9.08 1.31
CA ALA A 236 25.15 -8.43 0.01
C ALA A 236 25.42 -6.91 0.08
N LEU A 237 25.35 -6.27 1.25
CA LEU A 237 25.62 -4.83 1.39
C LEU A 237 27.02 -4.59 1.99
N ASN A 238 28.00 -4.49 1.11
CA ASN A 238 29.34 -4.01 1.44
C ASN A 238 29.26 -2.50 1.77
N SER A 239 29.05 -2.12 3.04
CA SER A 239 29.54 -0.87 3.65
C SER A 239 28.99 -0.66 5.08
N ASN A 240 29.87 -0.14 5.95
CA ASN A 240 29.68 0.48 7.28
C ASN A 240 28.52 0.00 8.19
N ILE A 241 28.86 -0.40 9.41
CA ILE A 241 27.95 -0.92 10.46
C ILE A 241 26.71 -0.05 10.70
N PHE A 242 26.79 1.29 10.56
CA PHE A 242 25.65 2.20 10.70
C PHE A 242 24.63 2.07 9.55
N CYS A 243 25.11 1.84 8.31
CA CYS A 243 24.28 1.55 7.14
C CYS A 243 23.53 0.21 7.31
N LEU A 244 24.17 -0.77 7.96
CA LEU A 244 23.57 -2.08 8.20
C LEU A 244 22.33 -2.01 9.11
N PHE A 245 22.37 -1.19 10.17
CA PHE A 245 21.24 -1.04 11.11
C PHE A 245 20.03 -0.32 10.49
N GLU A 246 20.27 0.70 9.68
CA GLU A 246 19.18 1.44 8.99
C GLU A 246 18.55 0.59 7.88
N VAL A 247 19.37 -0.14 7.12
CA VAL A 247 18.90 -1.15 6.16
C VAL A 247 18.03 -2.19 6.88
N MET A 248 18.38 -2.59 8.11
CA MET A 248 17.58 -3.55 8.87
C MET A 248 16.20 -3.01 9.27
N GLU A 249 16.09 -1.76 9.72
CA GLU A 249 14.78 -1.15 10.08
C GLU A 249 13.90 -1.01 8.83
N ASP A 250 14.45 -0.48 7.73
CA ASP A 250 13.76 -0.42 6.44
C ASP A 250 13.32 -1.82 6.00
N CYS A 251 14.22 -2.80 6.02
CA CYS A 251 13.91 -4.18 5.65
C CYS A 251 12.78 -4.79 6.49
N MET A 252 12.72 -4.51 7.80
CA MET A 252 11.65 -5.00 8.67
C MET A 252 10.30 -4.38 8.32
N VAL A 253 10.25 -3.06 8.13
CA VAL A 253 9.02 -2.34 7.72
C VAL A 253 8.51 -2.89 6.40
N PHE A 254 9.38 -3.04 5.40
CA PHE A 254 8.98 -3.57 4.11
C PHE A 254 8.61 -5.06 4.14
N THR A 255 9.29 -5.87 4.97
CA THR A 255 8.91 -7.28 5.19
C THR A 255 7.50 -7.37 5.73
N LEU A 256 7.17 -6.56 6.75
CA LEU A 256 5.82 -6.53 7.31
C LEU A 256 4.80 -5.98 6.33
N ALA A 257 5.15 -4.94 5.57
CA ALA A 257 4.30 -4.42 4.48
C ALA A 257 3.98 -5.54 3.48
N GLY A 258 5.01 -6.26 3.03
CA GLY A 258 4.90 -7.39 2.12
C GLY A 258 4.00 -8.49 2.66
N CYS A 259 4.10 -8.83 3.95
CA CYS A 259 3.20 -9.80 4.60
C CYS A 259 1.73 -9.34 4.52
N VAL A 260 1.44 -8.11 4.91
CA VAL A 260 0.07 -7.59 4.98
C VAL A 260 -0.53 -7.43 3.59
N ILE A 261 0.22 -6.86 2.63
CA ILE A 261 -0.24 -6.67 1.24
C ILE A 261 -0.49 -8.03 0.59
N THR A 262 0.45 -8.97 0.72
CA THR A 262 0.31 -10.32 0.13
C THR A 262 -0.87 -11.08 0.71
N ALA A 263 -1.03 -11.06 2.04
CA ALA A 263 -2.15 -11.71 2.72
C ALA A 263 -3.48 -11.16 2.21
N ASN A 264 -3.65 -9.83 2.25
CA ASN A 264 -4.93 -9.21 1.91
C ASN A 264 -5.26 -9.30 0.42
N LEU A 265 -4.26 -9.21 -0.48
CA LEU A 265 -4.48 -9.48 -1.90
C LEU A 265 -5.03 -10.88 -2.11
N CYS A 266 -4.43 -11.90 -1.47
CA CYS A 266 -4.91 -13.27 -1.57
C CYS A 266 -6.33 -13.42 -0.97
N ILE A 267 -6.59 -12.79 0.18
CA ILE A 267 -7.88 -12.88 0.86
C ILE A 267 -8.99 -12.32 -0.01
N TRP A 268 -8.78 -11.10 -0.54
CA TRP A 268 -9.75 -10.46 -1.41
C TRP A 268 -9.93 -11.22 -2.73
N ALA A 269 -8.85 -11.74 -3.32
CA ALA A 269 -8.94 -12.51 -4.56
C ALA A 269 -9.81 -13.77 -4.37
N LEU A 270 -9.55 -14.55 -3.32
CA LEU A 270 -10.34 -15.75 -3.04
C LEU A 270 -11.78 -15.40 -2.62
N HIS A 271 -11.99 -14.30 -1.90
CA HIS A 271 -13.33 -13.81 -1.57
C HIS A 271 -14.12 -13.49 -2.83
N PHE A 272 -13.61 -12.64 -3.74
CA PHE A 272 -14.31 -12.26 -4.95
C PHE A 272 -14.52 -13.43 -5.92
N LEU A 273 -13.57 -14.36 -6.00
CA LEU A 273 -13.75 -15.59 -6.77
C LEU A 273 -14.82 -16.51 -6.18
N SER A 274 -15.00 -16.52 -4.86
CA SER A 274 -16.06 -17.30 -4.20
C SER A 274 -17.46 -16.75 -4.45
N THR A 275 -17.57 -15.46 -4.76
CA THR A 275 -18.85 -14.77 -5.07
C THR A 275 -19.09 -14.60 -6.57
N SER A 276 -18.13 -14.96 -7.43
CA SER A 276 -18.17 -14.72 -8.88
C SER A 276 -17.83 -16.01 -9.63
N GLU A 277 -18.79 -16.92 -9.74
CA GLU A 277 -18.60 -18.25 -10.33
C GLU A 277 -18.10 -18.18 -11.78
N ASP A 278 -18.68 -17.31 -12.61
CA ASP A 278 -18.28 -17.14 -14.01
C ASP A 278 -16.81 -16.70 -14.14
N VAL A 279 -16.36 -15.79 -13.26
CA VAL A 279 -14.98 -15.33 -13.23
C VAL A 279 -14.04 -16.47 -12.82
N GLN A 280 -14.44 -17.25 -11.82
CA GLN A 280 -13.67 -18.39 -11.34
C GLN A 280 -13.52 -19.47 -12.43
N ASP A 281 -14.58 -19.72 -13.20
CA ASP A 281 -14.57 -20.73 -14.26
C ASP A 281 -13.83 -20.24 -15.52
N LYS A 282 -13.87 -18.95 -15.84
CA LYS A 282 -13.01 -18.35 -16.88
C LYS A 282 -11.53 -18.41 -16.49
N LEU A 283 -11.20 -18.12 -15.22
CA LEU A 283 -9.84 -18.24 -14.70
C LEU A 283 -9.31 -19.66 -14.76
N TYR A 284 -10.13 -20.63 -14.35
CA TYR A 284 -9.77 -22.04 -14.46
C TYR A 284 -9.40 -22.45 -15.89
N LYS A 285 -10.20 -22.02 -16.89
CA LYS A 285 -9.93 -22.34 -18.31
C LYS A 285 -8.58 -21.82 -18.77
N GLU A 286 -8.26 -20.54 -18.49
CA GLU A 286 -6.94 -20.00 -18.82
C GLU A 286 -5.81 -20.80 -18.15
N LEU A 287 -5.96 -21.09 -16.86
CA LEU A 287 -4.95 -21.81 -16.10
C LEU A 287 -4.72 -23.23 -16.66
N ASP A 288 -5.78 -23.93 -17.07
CA ASP A 288 -5.68 -25.25 -17.68
C ASP A 288 -5.03 -25.19 -19.08
N GLU A 289 -5.43 -24.22 -19.91
CA GLU A 289 -4.90 -24.03 -21.27
C GLU A 289 -3.41 -23.66 -21.29
N VAL A 290 -2.98 -22.73 -20.43
CA VAL A 290 -1.61 -22.20 -20.43
C VAL A 290 -0.65 -23.10 -19.64
N LEU A 291 -1.10 -23.67 -18.51
CA LEU A 291 -0.23 -24.46 -17.64
C LEU A 291 -0.25 -25.95 -18.00
N GLY A 292 -1.35 -26.46 -18.56
CA GLY A 292 -1.53 -27.89 -18.82
C GLY A 292 -1.49 -28.69 -17.53
N SER A 293 -0.63 -29.70 -17.46
CA SER A 293 -0.36 -30.47 -16.21
C SER A 293 0.70 -29.84 -15.31
N ASP A 294 1.50 -28.90 -15.81
CA ASP A 294 2.65 -28.38 -15.09
C ASP A 294 2.26 -27.42 -13.96
N PRO A 295 3.07 -27.30 -12.89
CA PRO A 295 3.01 -26.17 -11.98
C PRO A 295 3.28 -24.84 -12.71
N VAL A 296 2.80 -23.73 -12.15
CA VAL A 296 3.16 -22.40 -12.67
C VAL A 296 4.66 -22.16 -12.54
N SER A 297 5.25 -21.53 -13.55
CA SER A 297 6.66 -21.09 -13.54
C SER A 297 6.74 -19.59 -13.78
N LEU A 298 7.85 -18.96 -13.38
CA LEU A 298 8.08 -17.53 -13.60
C LEU A 298 7.94 -17.13 -15.08
N ASP A 299 8.34 -18.01 -16.01
CA ASP A 299 8.24 -17.75 -17.45
C ASP A 299 6.80 -17.90 -18.00
N LYS A 300 5.94 -18.66 -17.31
CA LYS A 300 4.51 -18.78 -17.68
C LYS A 300 3.63 -17.71 -17.04
N ILE A 301 4.04 -17.09 -15.91
CA ILE A 301 3.25 -16.03 -15.25
C ILE A 301 2.80 -14.91 -16.22
N PRO A 302 3.67 -14.34 -17.08
CA PRO A 302 3.26 -13.28 -18.01
C PRO A 302 2.23 -13.72 -19.07
N GLN A 303 2.03 -15.03 -19.24
CA GLN A 303 1.07 -15.59 -20.19
C GLN A 303 -0.34 -15.72 -19.59
N LEU A 304 -0.48 -15.64 -18.26
CA LEU A 304 -1.74 -15.72 -17.52
C LEU A 304 -2.42 -14.33 -17.47
N ARG A 305 -2.89 -13.86 -18.62
CA ARG A 305 -3.45 -12.51 -18.80
C ARG A 305 -4.71 -12.31 -17.97
N TYR A 306 -5.65 -13.24 -18.04
CA TYR A 306 -6.91 -13.17 -17.30
C TYR A 306 -6.67 -13.29 -15.79
N CYS A 307 -5.72 -14.12 -15.34
CA CYS A 307 -5.27 -14.14 -13.96
C CYS A 307 -4.75 -12.76 -13.50
N GLN A 308 -3.96 -12.08 -14.34
CA GLN A 308 -3.50 -10.71 -14.04
C GLN A 308 -4.69 -9.73 -13.97
N GLN A 309 -5.68 -9.85 -14.85
CA GLN A 309 -6.90 -9.03 -14.82
C GLN A 309 -7.71 -9.27 -13.55
N VAL A 310 -7.86 -10.53 -13.11
CA VAL A 310 -8.51 -10.90 -11.84
C VAL A 310 -7.80 -10.25 -10.65
N LEU A 311 -6.47 -10.28 -10.63
CA LEU A 311 -5.69 -9.68 -9.55
C LEU A 311 -5.75 -8.13 -9.57
N ASN A 312 -5.71 -7.52 -10.74
CA ASN A 312 -5.89 -6.07 -10.88
C ASN A 312 -7.28 -5.65 -10.39
N GLU A 313 -8.32 -6.39 -10.78
CA GLU A 313 -9.69 -6.13 -10.33
C GLU A 313 -9.87 -6.37 -8.83
N THR A 314 -9.11 -7.31 -8.27
CA THR A 314 -9.06 -7.53 -6.82
C THR A 314 -8.53 -6.30 -6.11
N VAL A 315 -7.39 -5.77 -6.56
CA VAL A 315 -6.79 -4.55 -5.98
C VAL A 315 -7.73 -3.35 -6.08
N ARG A 316 -8.39 -3.18 -7.24
CA ARG A 316 -9.34 -2.10 -7.49
C ARG A 316 -10.58 -2.20 -6.59
N THR A 317 -11.24 -3.36 -6.61
CA THR A 317 -12.51 -3.58 -5.90
C THR A 317 -12.33 -3.55 -4.40
N ALA A 318 -11.26 -4.17 -3.88
CA ALA A 318 -10.92 -4.12 -2.46
C ALA A 318 -10.38 -2.76 -2.00
N LYS A 319 -9.97 -1.89 -2.95
CA LYS A 319 -9.19 -0.67 -2.67
C LYS A 319 -7.97 -1.00 -1.81
N LEU A 320 -7.18 -1.99 -2.25
CA LEU A 320 -6.18 -2.68 -1.42
C LEU A 320 -5.25 -1.71 -0.70
N THR A 321 -4.76 -0.68 -1.38
CA THR A 321 -4.05 0.45 -0.78
C THR A 321 -4.78 1.74 -1.13
N PRO A 322 -5.71 2.21 -0.26
CA PRO A 322 -6.67 3.26 -0.62
C PRO A 322 -6.07 4.67 -0.64
N VAL A 323 -4.81 4.83 -0.23
CA VAL A 323 -4.15 6.12 -0.08
C VAL A 323 -2.70 6.01 -0.56
N ALA A 324 -2.25 7.01 -1.32
CA ALA A 324 -0.83 7.27 -1.56
C ALA A 324 -0.52 8.73 -1.19
N ALA A 325 0.75 9.06 -0.98
CA ALA A 325 1.15 10.42 -0.64
C ALA A 325 2.44 10.82 -1.35
N ARG A 326 2.63 12.12 -1.57
CA ARG A 326 3.82 12.71 -2.16
C ARG A 326 4.08 14.07 -1.53
N LEU A 327 5.32 14.36 -1.18
CA LEU A 327 5.73 15.71 -0.80
C LEU A 327 6.09 16.50 -2.06
N GLN A 328 5.50 17.67 -2.21
CA GLN A 328 5.70 18.51 -3.37
C GLN A 328 7.11 19.12 -3.36
N GLY A 329 8.00 18.66 -4.26
CA GLY A 329 9.40 19.10 -4.28
C GLY A 329 9.62 20.49 -4.88
N VAL A 330 8.74 20.91 -5.78
CA VAL A 330 8.75 22.21 -6.47
C VAL A 330 7.32 22.70 -6.62
N GLU A 331 7.08 24.02 -6.67
CA GLU A 331 5.74 24.53 -6.91
C GLU A 331 5.15 23.95 -8.21
N GLY A 332 3.90 23.50 -8.15
CA GLY A 332 3.20 22.89 -9.28
C GLY A 332 1.78 23.41 -9.41
N LYS A 333 1.13 23.10 -10.52
CA LYS A 333 -0.28 23.45 -10.76
C LYS A 333 -1.12 22.20 -11.00
N VAL A 334 -2.32 22.21 -10.43
CA VAL A 334 -3.38 21.24 -10.69
C VAL A 334 -4.66 22.01 -10.92
N ASP A 335 -5.23 21.88 -12.11
CA ASP A 335 -6.27 22.72 -12.67
C ASP A 335 -5.90 24.21 -12.54
N GLN A 336 -6.77 25.03 -11.95
CA GLN A 336 -6.52 26.43 -11.63
C GLN A 336 -5.68 26.65 -10.37
N HIS A 337 -5.40 25.60 -9.59
CA HIS A 337 -4.80 25.72 -8.26
C HIS A 337 -3.28 25.60 -8.30
N VAL A 338 -2.62 26.41 -7.48
CA VAL A 338 -1.18 26.29 -7.23
C VAL A 338 -0.96 25.47 -5.97
N ILE A 339 -0.13 24.42 -6.09
CA ILE A 339 0.34 23.60 -4.98
C ILE A 339 1.77 24.06 -4.65
N PRO A 340 1.98 24.73 -3.51
CA PRO A 340 3.30 25.21 -3.10
C PRO A 340 4.29 24.06 -2.90
N LYS A 341 5.58 24.36 -3.06
CA LYS A 341 6.66 23.48 -2.58
C LYS A 341 6.45 23.15 -1.10
N GLU A 342 6.87 21.94 -0.70
CA GLU A 342 6.76 21.36 0.64
C GLU A 342 5.33 21.09 1.12
N THR A 343 4.36 21.13 0.21
CA THR A 343 2.98 20.70 0.50
C THR A 343 2.89 19.17 0.45
N LEU A 344 2.24 18.56 1.44
CA LEU A 344 1.89 17.14 1.39
C LEU A 344 0.68 16.96 0.46
N VAL A 345 0.83 16.13 -0.56
CA VAL A 345 -0.22 15.81 -1.52
C VAL A 345 -0.64 14.36 -1.31
N ILE A 346 -1.90 14.14 -0.95
CA ILE A 346 -2.50 12.83 -0.77
C ILE A 346 -3.29 12.45 -2.02
N TYR A 347 -2.98 11.29 -2.58
CA TYR A 347 -3.79 10.67 -3.62
C TYR A 347 -4.85 9.81 -2.94
N ALA A 348 -6.11 10.20 -3.05
CA ALA A 348 -7.25 9.46 -2.53
C ALA A 348 -7.57 8.27 -3.45
N LEU A 349 -6.64 7.32 -3.57
CA LEU A 349 -6.73 6.21 -4.53
C LEU A 349 -8.02 5.41 -4.39
N GLY A 350 -8.51 5.17 -3.17
CA GLY A 350 -9.78 4.48 -2.96
C GLY A 350 -11.00 5.26 -3.47
N VAL A 351 -10.94 6.60 -3.51
CA VAL A 351 -11.95 7.44 -4.17
C VAL A 351 -11.81 7.30 -5.68
N VAL A 352 -10.59 7.42 -6.19
CA VAL A 352 -10.28 7.30 -7.63
C VAL A 352 -10.69 5.94 -8.21
N LEU A 353 -10.49 4.84 -7.46
CA LEU A 353 -10.82 3.47 -7.89
C LEU A 353 -12.34 3.18 -7.91
N GLN A 354 -13.14 4.08 -7.36
CA GLN A 354 -14.60 4.00 -7.30
C GLN A 354 -15.28 5.12 -8.10
N ASP A 355 -14.50 5.97 -8.76
CA ASP A 355 -15.01 7.02 -9.64
C ASP A 355 -15.71 6.41 -10.85
N SER A 356 -17.01 6.66 -10.99
CA SER A 356 -17.83 6.11 -12.08
C SER A 356 -17.47 6.68 -13.45
N ASP A 357 -16.82 7.84 -13.50
CA ASP A 357 -16.38 8.44 -14.76
C ASP A 357 -15.16 7.69 -15.33
N THR A 358 -14.38 7.05 -14.45
CA THR A 358 -13.21 6.25 -14.81
C THR A 358 -13.54 4.75 -14.88
N TRP A 359 -14.37 4.24 -13.96
CA TRP A 359 -14.63 2.81 -13.78
C TRP A 359 -16.11 2.50 -13.93
N ASN A 360 -16.52 1.97 -15.08
CA ASN A 360 -17.91 1.58 -15.31
C ASN A 360 -18.36 0.49 -14.32
N THR A 361 -19.51 0.69 -13.66
CA THR A 361 -20.02 -0.18 -12.57
C THR A 361 -18.95 -0.45 -11.49
N PRO A 362 -18.49 0.58 -10.77
CA PRO A 362 -17.27 0.51 -9.95
C PRO A 362 -17.37 -0.49 -8.79
N TYR A 363 -18.57 -0.81 -8.32
CA TYR A 363 -18.77 -1.78 -7.23
C TYR A 363 -18.90 -3.23 -7.71
N ARG A 364 -18.95 -3.48 -9.03
CA ARG A 364 -18.98 -4.83 -9.60
C ARG A 364 -17.56 -5.35 -9.78
N PHE A 365 -17.31 -6.56 -9.28
CA PHE A 365 -16.09 -7.31 -9.58
C PHE A 365 -16.18 -7.86 -11.00
N ASP A 366 -15.46 -7.22 -11.92
CA ASP A 366 -15.47 -7.55 -13.34
C ASP A 366 -14.06 -7.43 -13.93
N PRO A 367 -13.29 -8.53 -14.02
CA PRO A 367 -11.94 -8.52 -14.57
C PRO A 367 -11.87 -8.13 -16.05
N ASP A 368 -12.92 -8.33 -16.82
CA ASP A 368 -12.93 -8.10 -18.28
C ASP A 368 -12.71 -6.62 -18.63
N ARG A 369 -12.96 -5.71 -17.68
CA ARG A 369 -12.66 -4.28 -17.84
C ARG A 369 -11.18 -3.99 -18.14
N PHE A 370 -10.28 -4.89 -17.72
CA PHE A 370 -8.84 -4.76 -17.98
C PHE A 370 -8.44 -5.31 -19.37
N GLU A 371 -9.40 -5.67 -20.22
CA GLU A 371 -9.18 -5.81 -21.67
C GLU A 371 -9.07 -4.43 -22.36
N GLU A 372 -9.64 -3.38 -21.75
CA GLU A 372 -9.56 -2.02 -22.27
C GLU A 372 -8.22 -1.35 -21.93
N GLU A 373 -7.48 -0.93 -22.97
CA GLU A 373 -6.15 -0.31 -22.80
C GLU A 373 -6.22 1.01 -22.00
N SER A 374 -7.32 1.75 -22.08
CA SER A 374 -7.56 2.98 -21.31
C SER A 374 -7.62 2.72 -19.80
N VAL A 375 -8.26 1.62 -19.41
CA VAL A 375 -8.39 1.16 -18.03
C VAL A 375 -7.02 0.73 -17.51
N GLU A 376 -6.28 -0.07 -18.28
CA GLU A 376 -4.92 -0.49 -17.93
C GLU A 376 -3.97 0.70 -17.77
N LYS A 377 -3.99 1.68 -18.69
CA LYS A 377 -3.20 2.91 -18.59
C LYS A 377 -3.52 3.72 -17.34
N SER A 378 -4.81 3.82 -17.00
CA SER A 378 -5.24 4.53 -15.79
C SER A 378 -4.76 3.81 -14.53
N PHE A 379 -4.89 2.48 -14.49
CA PHE A 379 -4.41 1.66 -13.38
C PHE A 379 -2.89 1.70 -13.19
N CYS A 380 -2.14 1.69 -14.30
CA CYS A 380 -0.68 1.83 -14.31
C CYS A 380 -0.24 3.21 -13.79
N LEU A 381 -0.93 4.29 -14.17
CA LEU A 381 -0.67 5.65 -13.66
C LEU A 381 -0.82 5.73 -12.13
N LEU A 382 -1.78 5.01 -11.57
CA LEU A 382 -2.02 4.94 -10.12
C LEU A 382 -0.96 4.12 -9.37
N GLY A 383 -0.03 3.47 -10.08
CA GLY A 383 1.04 2.69 -9.47
C GLY A 383 0.61 1.28 -9.05
N PHE A 384 -0.48 0.75 -9.61
CA PHE A 384 -0.96 -0.60 -9.31
C PHE A 384 -0.53 -1.65 -10.33
N SER A 385 -0.01 -1.24 -11.49
CA SER A 385 0.53 -2.11 -12.52
C SER A 385 1.73 -1.47 -13.26
N GLY A 386 2.45 -2.29 -14.04
CA GLY A 386 3.60 -1.85 -14.82
C GLY A 386 4.84 -1.47 -14.00
N ASN A 387 5.68 -0.60 -14.58
CA ASN A 387 6.98 -0.25 -14.01
C ASN A 387 6.88 0.59 -12.73
N GLN A 388 5.76 1.30 -12.54
CA GLN A 388 5.51 2.13 -11.36
C GLN A 388 4.91 1.35 -10.19
N THR A 389 4.58 0.06 -10.39
CA THR A 389 4.09 -0.82 -9.32
C THR A 389 5.07 -0.83 -8.16
N CYS A 390 4.55 -0.66 -6.94
CA CYS A 390 5.38 -0.79 -5.75
C CYS A 390 5.96 -2.23 -5.66
N PRO A 391 7.18 -2.38 -5.12
CA PRO A 391 7.87 -3.67 -5.13
C PRO A 391 7.12 -4.77 -4.36
N GLU A 392 6.51 -4.42 -3.23
CA GLU A 392 5.72 -5.33 -2.39
C GLU A 392 4.45 -5.80 -3.09
N LEU A 393 3.76 -4.92 -3.82
CA LEU A 393 2.58 -5.29 -4.60
C LEU A 393 2.95 -6.19 -5.78
N ARG A 394 4.07 -5.93 -6.45
CA ARG A 394 4.59 -6.81 -7.52
C ARG A 394 4.92 -8.22 -6.99
N PHE A 395 5.54 -8.28 -5.82
CA PHE A 395 5.77 -9.54 -5.12
C PHE A 395 4.45 -10.25 -4.78
N ALA A 396 3.48 -9.51 -4.21
CA ALA A 396 2.18 -10.03 -3.86
C ALA A 396 1.43 -10.60 -5.07
N TYR A 397 1.48 -9.94 -6.23
CA TYR A 397 0.91 -10.47 -7.47
C TYR A 397 1.52 -11.81 -7.85
N THR A 398 2.84 -11.98 -7.70
CA THR A 398 3.50 -13.26 -8.01
C THR A 398 3.01 -14.36 -7.08
N VAL A 399 2.98 -14.12 -5.76
CA VAL A 399 2.49 -15.10 -4.78
C VAL A 399 1.01 -15.41 -5.00
N ALA A 400 0.20 -14.40 -5.27
CA ALA A 400 -1.22 -14.57 -5.55
C ALA A 400 -1.46 -15.37 -6.85
N THR A 401 -0.69 -15.12 -7.92
CA THR A 401 -0.76 -15.94 -9.14
C THR A 401 -0.41 -17.40 -8.87
N VAL A 402 0.61 -17.67 -8.05
CA VAL A 402 0.94 -19.03 -7.64
C VAL A 402 -0.21 -19.67 -6.87
N LEU A 403 -0.75 -18.97 -5.87
CA LEU A 403 -1.90 -19.42 -5.09
C LEU A 403 -3.11 -19.72 -5.98
N LEU A 404 -3.52 -18.78 -6.83
CA LEU A 404 -4.68 -18.93 -7.71
C LEU A 404 -4.46 -20.09 -8.69
N SER A 405 -3.26 -20.23 -9.25
CA SER A 405 -2.95 -21.31 -10.18
C SER A 405 -3.08 -22.70 -9.54
N ALA A 406 -2.59 -22.89 -8.32
CA ALA A 406 -2.67 -24.17 -7.62
C ALA A 406 -4.08 -24.44 -7.08
N LEU A 407 -4.72 -23.41 -6.51
CA LEU A 407 -6.00 -23.54 -5.84
C LEU A 407 -7.15 -23.71 -6.84
N VAL A 408 -7.28 -22.81 -7.82
CA VAL A 408 -8.42 -22.80 -8.76
C VAL A 408 -8.40 -24.01 -9.68
N ARG A 409 -7.22 -24.57 -10.00
CA ARG A 409 -7.11 -25.83 -10.76
C ARG A 409 -7.58 -27.06 -9.98
N GLN A 410 -7.46 -27.07 -8.66
CA GLN A 410 -7.74 -28.25 -7.83
C GLN A 410 -9.07 -28.16 -7.05
N LEU A 411 -9.52 -26.94 -6.73
CA LEU A 411 -10.64 -26.67 -5.86
C LEU A 411 -11.60 -25.65 -6.50
N LYS A 412 -12.88 -25.78 -6.19
CA LYS A 412 -13.92 -24.79 -6.46
C LYS A 412 -14.27 -24.08 -5.16
N LEU A 413 -14.26 -22.75 -5.20
CA LEU A 413 -14.53 -21.88 -4.05
C LEU A 413 -16.01 -21.53 -4.01
N HIS A 414 -16.60 -21.59 -2.81
CA HIS A 414 -18.01 -21.30 -2.57
C HIS A 414 -18.17 -20.28 -1.44
N GLN A 415 -18.92 -19.22 -1.70
CA GLN A 415 -19.32 -18.27 -0.67
C GLN A 415 -20.18 -18.96 0.40
N LEU A 416 -19.96 -18.58 1.67
CA LEU A 416 -20.85 -18.97 2.75
C LEU A 416 -22.14 -18.13 2.71
N LYS A 417 -23.31 -18.78 2.59
CA LYS A 417 -24.60 -18.08 2.52
C LYS A 417 -24.83 -17.20 3.75
N GLY A 418 -25.23 -15.95 3.53
CA GLY A 418 -25.50 -14.98 4.59
C GLY A 418 -24.26 -14.36 5.24
N HIS A 419 -23.05 -14.74 4.82
CA HIS A 419 -21.82 -14.12 5.28
C HIS A 419 -21.54 -12.85 4.46
N VAL A 420 -21.59 -11.70 5.14
CA VAL A 420 -21.24 -10.39 4.58
C VAL A 420 -19.85 -10.02 5.08
N VAL A 421 -18.95 -9.69 4.16
CA VAL A 421 -17.59 -9.27 4.50
C VAL A 421 -17.55 -7.75 4.55
N GLU A 422 -17.31 -7.21 5.74
CA GLU A 422 -17.11 -5.78 5.92
C GLU A 422 -15.64 -5.41 5.75
N VAL A 423 -15.38 -4.30 5.04
CA VAL A 423 -14.05 -3.78 4.80
C VAL A 423 -13.62 -2.89 5.97
N ARG A 424 -12.38 -3.05 6.41
CA ARG A 424 -11.64 -2.12 7.27
C ARG A 424 -10.61 -1.39 6.43
N SER A 425 -10.79 -0.09 6.27
CA SER A 425 -9.90 0.75 5.46
C SER A 425 -8.78 1.33 6.32
N GLN A 426 -7.59 0.73 6.30
CA GLN A 426 -6.37 1.28 6.91
C GLN A 426 -5.37 1.63 5.79
N LEU A 427 -4.06 1.57 6.07
CA LEU A 427 -3.02 1.70 5.02
C LEU A 427 -3.16 0.59 3.97
N VAL A 428 -3.59 -0.60 4.40
CA VAL A 428 -4.05 -1.69 3.54
C VAL A 428 -5.48 -2.04 3.93
N SER A 429 -6.36 -2.27 2.96
CA SER A 429 -7.72 -2.70 3.25
C SER A 429 -7.76 -4.17 3.66
N THR A 430 -8.45 -4.45 4.75
CA THR A 430 -8.55 -5.80 5.35
C THR A 430 -10.00 -6.13 5.64
N PRO A 431 -10.40 -7.41 5.73
CA PRO A 431 -11.67 -7.77 6.32
C PRO A 431 -11.72 -7.35 7.80
N LYS A 432 -12.86 -6.85 8.27
CA LYS A 432 -13.04 -6.53 9.70
C LYS A 432 -12.93 -7.76 10.59
N ASP A 433 -13.45 -8.88 10.10
CA ASP A 433 -13.54 -10.16 10.80
C ASP A 433 -12.98 -11.30 9.94
N GLU A 434 -12.82 -12.49 10.55
CA GLU A 434 -12.44 -13.69 9.82
C GLU A 434 -13.45 -13.98 8.69
N THR A 435 -12.93 -14.15 7.48
CA THR A 435 -13.75 -14.44 6.30
C THR A 435 -13.78 -15.94 6.07
N TRP A 436 -14.97 -16.49 5.86
CA TRP A 436 -15.15 -17.93 5.72
C TRP A 436 -15.63 -18.29 4.31
N LEU A 437 -15.03 -19.33 3.74
CA LEU A 437 -15.51 -19.95 2.51
C LEU A 437 -15.61 -21.47 2.65
N THR A 438 -16.30 -22.12 1.71
CA THR A 438 -16.30 -23.57 1.58
C THR A 438 -15.57 -23.94 0.29
N VAL A 439 -14.85 -25.07 0.30
CA VAL A 439 -14.18 -25.59 -0.89
C VAL A 439 -14.71 -26.96 -1.26
N SER A 440 -14.81 -27.23 -2.56
CA SER A 440 -15.04 -28.58 -3.08
C SER A 440 -13.94 -28.94 -4.07
N ARG A 441 -13.70 -30.23 -4.31
CA ARG A 441 -12.78 -30.63 -5.38
C ARG A 441 -13.33 -30.20 -6.73
N ARG A 442 -12.46 -29.66 -7.59
CA ARG A 442 -12.79 -29.40 -9.00
C ARG A 442 -12.65 -30.73 -9.76
N ARG A 443 -13.61 -31.03 -10.64
CA ARG A 443 -13.69 -32.29 -11.38
C ARG A 443 -13.02 -32.18 -12.74
#